data_AF-A0A2A5D6S4-F1
#
_entry.id   AF-A0A2A5D6S4-F1
#
_cell.length_a   1.000
_cell.length_b   1.000
_cell.length_c   1.000
_cell.angle_alpha   90.00
_cell.angle_beta   90.00
_cell.angle_gamma   90.00
#
_symmetry.space_group_name_H-M   'P 1'
#
loop_
_entity.id
_entity.type
_entity.pdbx_description
1 polymer ?
#
loop_
_entity_poly.entity_id
_entity_poly.type
_entity_poly.pdbx_seq_one_letter_code
_entity_poly.pdbx_strand_id
1 'polypeptide(L)'
;MNKKLFSLIELLAVIVVILILMTLAIPSLNKLKMKSRAVICASQLNQLGTLMANYSLDNDGYLPYTNNNEYYSKYSYSFKDQRSYGP
;
A
#
# COMPACT_ATOMS: atom_id res chain seq x y z
N MET A 1 -42.40 14.35 36.97
CA MET A 1 -41.28 13.82 36.17
C MET A 1 -41.41 14.37 34.75
N ASN A 2 -40.75 15.50 34.46
CA ASN A 2 -40.93 16.22 33.19
C ASN A 2 -40.13 15.53 32.08
N LYS A 3 -40.81 14.73 31.25
CA LYS A 3 -40.23 14.19 30.02
C LYS A 3 -40.16 15.31 28.98
N LYS A 4 -38.96 15.73 28.59
CA LYS A 4 -38.76 16.56 27.39
C LYS A 4 -39.20 15.74 26.19
N LEU A 5 -40.22 16.21 25.47
CA LEU A 5 -40.60 15.67 24.19
C LEU A 5 -39.60 16.20 23.15
N PHE A 6 -38.91 15.29 22.46
CA PHE A 6 -37.95 15.62 21.41
C PHE A 6 -38.71 16.26 20.25
N SER A 7 -38.27 17.43 19.80
CA SER A 7 -38.99 18.11 18.72
C SER A 7 -38.64 17.49 17.37
N LEU A 8 -39.62 17.35 16.49
CA LEU A 8 -39.40 16.88 15.12
C LEU A 8 -38.38 17.76 14.38
N ILE A 9 -38.33 19.05 14.71
CA ILE A 9 -37.37 20.00 14.13
C ILE A 9 -35.92 19.73 14.57
N GLU A 10 -35.71 19.27 15.80
CA GLU A 10 -34.38 18.92 16.31
C GLU A 10 -33.83 17.71 15.55
N LEU A 11 -34.69 16.71 15.28
CA LEU A 11 -34.30 15.55 14.48
C LEU A 11 -34.01 15.94 13.02
N LEU A 12 -34.84 16.82 12.45
CA LEU A 12 -34.72 17.28 11.07
C LEU A 12 -33.44 18.09 10.83
N ALA A 13 -33.10 19.02 11.74
CA ALA A 13 -31.89 19.82 11.62
C ALA A 13 -30.62 18.96 11.64
N VAL A 14 -30.60 17.90 12.47
CA VAL A 14 -29.46 16.98 12.57
C VAL A 14 -29.23 16.21 11.28
N ILE A 15 -30.28 15.65 10.67
CA ILE A 15 -30.10 14.91 9.41
C ILE A 15 -29.68 15.83 8.27
N VAL A 16 -30.16 17.07 8.24
CA VAL A 16 -29.73 18.06 7.24
C VAL A 16 -28.23 18.32 7.33
N VAL A 17 -27.71 18.51 8.55
CA VAL A 17 -26.26 18.72 8.75
C VAL A 17 -25.46 17.47 8.39
N ILE A 18 -25.92 16.27 8.76
CA ILE A 18 -25.23 15.01 8.40
C ILE A 18 -25.15 14.83 6.87
N LEU A 19 -26.22 15.13 6.14
CA LEU A 19 -26.24 15.00 4.68
C LEU A 19 -25.27 15.97 3.99
N ILE A 20 -25.16 17.20 4.50
CA ILE A 20 -24.19 18.19 4.02
C ILE A 20 -22.75 17.70 4.27
N LEU A 21 -22.47 17.17 5.46
CA LEU A 21 -21.13 16.64 5.77
C LEU A 21 -20.79 15.40 4.95
N MET A 22 -21.75 14.49 4.73
CA MET A 22 -21.54 13.29 3.91
C MET A 22 -21.22 13.63 2.46
N THR A 23 -21.92 14.59 1.86
CA THR A 23 -21.66 15.01 0.46
C THR A 23 -20.24 15.55 0.28
N LEU A 24 -19.71 16.26 1.29
CA LEU A 24 -18.32 16.73 1.28
C LEU A 24 -17.29 15.61 1.56
N ALA A 25 -17.66 14.57 2.31
CA ALA A 25 -16.77 13.48 2.70
C ALA A 25 -16.55 12.42 1.60
N ILE A 26 -17.60 12.08 0.83
CA ILE A 26 -17.56 11.06 -0.24
C ILE A 26 -16.42 11.26 -1.25
N PRO A 27 -16.18 12.46 -1.83
CA PRO A 27 -15.11 12.64 -2.82
C PRO A 27 -13.70 12.48 -2.21
N SER A 28 -13.53 12.78 -0.92
CA SER A 28 -12.25 12.62 -0.24
C SER A 28 -11.87 11.14 -0.06
N LEU A 29 -12.85 10.27 0.17
CA LEU A 29 -12.64 8.84 0.43
C LEU A 29 -12.12 8.09 -0.80
N ASN A 30 -12.58 8.43 -2.00
CA ASN A 30 -12.08 7.82 -3.25
C ASN A 30 -10.62 8.18 -3.50
N LYS A 31 -10.21 9.44 -3.27
CA LYS A 31 -8.81 9.86 -3.36
C LYS A 31 -7.95 9.22 -2.27
N LEU A 32 -8.49 9.05 -1.06
CA LEU A 32 -7.81 8.38 0.05
C LEU A 32 -7.48 6.92 -0.28
N LYS A 33 -8.40 6.17 -0.89
CA LYS A 33 -8.18 4.77 -1.28
C LYS A 33 -7.00 4.61 -2.24
N MET A 34 -6.89 5.48 -3.25
CA MET A 34 -5.77 5.44 -4.19
C MET A 34 -4.44 5.77 -3.50
N LYS A 35 -4.42 6.80 -2.65
CA LYS A 35 -3.23 7.15 -1.85
C LYS A 35 -2.82 6.02 -0.90
N SER A 36 -3.78 5.38 -0.23
CA SER A 36 -3.55 4.24 0.64
C SER A 36 -2.89 3.07 -0.11
N ARG A 37 -3.39 2.73 -1.31
CA ARG A 37 -2.77 1.70 -2.16
C ARG A 37 -1.33 2.05 -2.56
N ALA A 38 -1.07 3.32 -2.90
CA ALA A 38 0.27 3.77 -3.24
C ALA A 38 1.24 3.65 -2.06
N VAL A 39 0.81 4.03 -0.85
CA VAL A 39 1.61 3.87 0.38
C VAL A 39 1.91 2.39 0.65
N ILE A 40 0.91 1.52 0.52
CA ILE A 40 1.09 0.08 0.70
C ILE A 40 2.09 -0.47 -0.32
N CYS A 41 1.95 -0.12 -1.59
CA CYS A 41 2.86 -0.54 -2.66
C CYS A 41 4.30 -0.07 -2.39
N ALA A 42 4.48 1.20 -2.01
CA ALA A 42 5.79 1.74 -1.65
C ALA A 42 6.41 0.99 -0.46
N SER A 43 5.62 0.69 0.57
CA SER A 43 6.09 -0.12 1.71
C SER A 43 6.49 -1.53 1.29
N GLN A 44 5.68 -2.20 0.48
CA GLN A 44 5.99 -3.54 -0.02
C GLN A 44 7.25 -3.56 -0.90
N LEU A 45 7.43 -2.55 -1.75
CA LEU A 45 8.62 -2.44 -2.60
C LEU A 45 9.90 -2.24 -1.77
N ASN A 46 9.84 -1.40 -0.73
CA ASN A 46 10.96 -1.24 0.21
C ASN A 46 11.27 -2.55 0.96
N GLN A 47 10.24 -3.28 1.39
CA GLN A 47 10.40 -4.58 2.03
C GLN A 47 11.02 -5.62 1.07
N LEU A 48 10.58 -5.66 -0.19
CA LEU A 48 11.15 -6.52 -1.23
C LEU A 48 12.60 -6.18 -1.53
N GLY A 49 12.94 -4.90 -1.69
CA GLY A 49 14.32 -4.47 -1.92
C GLY A 49 15.24 -4.85 -0.76
N THR A 50 14.76 -4.67 0.49
CA THR A 50 15.48 -5.10 1.69
C THR A 50 15.65 -6.63 1.73
N LEU A 51 14.61 -7.39 1.38
CA LEU A 51 14.66 -8.85 1.30
C LEU A 51 15.66 -9.33 0.26
N MET A 52 15.66 -8.75 -0.94
CA MET A 52 16.60 -9.09 -2.02
C MET A 52 18.04 -8.76 -1.62
N ALA A 53 18.27 -7.60 -1.00
CA ALA A 53 19.59 -7.21 -0.51
C ALA A 53 20.09 -8.20 0.55
N ASN A 54 19.27 -8.52 1.55
CA ASN A 54 19.62 -9.49 2.59
C ASN A 54 19.90 -10.88 2.01
N TYR A 55 19.04 -11.36 1.10
CA TYR A 55 19.26 -12.65 0.44
C TYR A 55 20.59 -12.69 -0.32
N SER A 56 20.93 -11.61 -1.05
CA SER A 56 22.20 -11.53 -1.78
C SER A 56 23.42 -11.56 -0.87
N LEU A 57 23.33 -11.01 0.36
CA LEU A 57 24.42 -11.08 1.33
C LEU A 57 24.67 -12.53 1.79
N ASP A 58 23.59 -13.29 1.98
CA ASP A 58 23.67 -14.68 2.45
C ASP A 58 24.03 -15.68 1.33
N ASN A 59 23.76 -15.33 0.06
CA ASN A 59 23.93 -16.23 -1.09
C ASN A 59 25.03 -15.73 -2.05
N ASP A 60 26.17 -15.28 -1.54
CA ASP A 60 27.35 -14.89 -2.32
C ASP A 60 27.15 -13.79 -3.39
N GLY A 61 26.07 -13.04 -3.27
CA GLY A 61 25.64 -12.01 -4.20
C GLY A 61 24.54 -12.46 -5.16
N TYR A 62 24.13 -13.72 -5.20
CA TYR A 62 23.09 -14.18 -6.11
C TYR A 62 21.69 -13.73 -5.67
N LEU A 63 20.86 -13.34 -6.63
CA LEU A 63 19.43 -13.05 -6.40
C LEU A 63 18.61 -14.35 -6.39
N PRO A 64 17.46 -14.36 -5.68
CA PRO A 64 16.59 -15.53 -5.66
C PRO A 64 16.02 -15.76 -7.07
N TYR A 65 16.25 -16.95 -7.60
CA TYR A 65 15.79 -17.39 -8.91
C TYR A 65 14.66 -18.42 -8.77
N THR A 66 13.65 -18.36 -9.62
CA THR A 66 12.55 -19.33 -9.66
C THR A 66 12.98 -20.60 -10.38
N ASN A 67 13.05 -21.74 -9.69
CA ASN A 67 13.67 -22.98 -10.18
C ASN A 67 12.84 -23.79 -11.19
N ASN A 68 12.05 -23.16 -12.05
CA ASN A 68 11.14 -23.87 -12.96
C ASN A 68 11.79 -24.38 -14.26
N ASN A 69 13.08 -24.11 -14.50
CA ASN A 69 13.88 -24.77 -15.53
C ASN A 69 15.38 -24.62 -15.21
N GLU A 70 16.15 -25.72 -15.25
CA GLU A 70 17.61 -25.72 -15.07
C GLU A 70 18.35 -24.76 -16.01
N TYR A 71 17.72 -24.36 -17.13
CA TYR A 71 18.32 -23.46 -18.11
C TYR A 71 18.65 -22.05 -17.57
N TYR A 72 17.84 -21.48 -16.67
CA TYR A 72 18.15 -20.13 -16.15
C TYR A 72 18.85 -20.11 -14.79
N SER A 73 19.06 -21.25 -14.12
CA SER A 73 19.98 -21.28 -12.96
C SER A 73 21.41 -20.92 -13.37
N LYS A 74 21.75 -21.13 -14.65
CA LYS A 74 23.03 -20.79 -15.27
C LYS A 74 23.25 -19.28 -15.50
N TYR A 75 22.19 -18.47 -15.55
CA TYR A 75 22.26 -17.01 -15.74
C TYR A 75 21.83 -16.23 -14.50
N SER A 76 21.96 -16.82 -13.31
CA SER A 76 21.66 -16.14 -12.06
C SER A 76 22.61 -14.94 -11.89
N TYR A 77 22.08 -13.73 -12.09
CA TYR A 77 22.85 -12.50 -11.95
C TYR A 77 23.32 -12.38 -10.50
N SER A 78 24.63 -12.30 -10.29
CA SER A 78 25.20 -11.89 -9.01
C SER A 78 25.12 -10.37 -8.90
N PHE A 79 24.54 -9.85 -7.83
CA PHE A 79 24.51 -8.43 -7.46
C PHE A 79 25.92 -7.83 -7.34
N LYS A 80 26.95 -8.68 -7.15
CA LYS A 80 28.37 -8.26 -7.21
C LYS A 80 28.78 -7.86 -8.63
N ASP A 81 28.22 -8.49 -9.65
CA ASP A 81 28.56 -8.31 -11.07
C ASP A 81 27.78 -7.16 -11.73
N GLN A 82 26.59 -6.82 -11.21
CA GLN A 82 25.78 -5.69 -11.71
C GLN A 82 26.41 -4.30 -11.51
N ARG A 83 27.43 -4.15 -10.65
CA ARG A 83 28.24 -2.92 -10.60
C ARG A 83 29.16 -2.74 -11.82
N SER A 84 29.29 -3.76 -12.68
CA SER A 84 30.15 -3.74 -13.86
C SER A 84 29.39 -3.60 -15.20
N TYR A 85 28.05 -3.58 -15.17
CA TYR A 85 27.16 -3.54 -16.36
C TYR A 85 26.08 -2.44 -16.28
N GLY A 86 26.35 -1.33 -15.59
CA GLY A 86 25.60 -0.09 -15.83
C GLY A 86 26.17 0.64 -17.06
N PRO A 87 25.38 1.46 -17.78
CA PRO A 87 25.97 2.57 -18.53
C PRO A 87 26.69 3.54 -17.58
#